data_AF-A0A946TX81-F1
#
_entry.id   AF-A0A946TX81-F1
#
_cell.length_a   1.000
_cell.length_b   1.000
_cell.length_c   1.000
_cell.angle_alpha   90.00
_cell.angle_beta   90.00
_cell.angle_gamma   90.00
#
_symmetry.space_group_name_H-M   'P 1'
#
loop_
_entity.id
_entity.type
_entity.pdbx_description
1 polymer ?
#
loop_
_entity_poly.entity_id
_entity_poly.type
_entity_poly.pdbx_seq_one_letter_code
_entity_poly.pdbx_strand_id
1 'polypeptide(L)'
;NITLLDANGNIIESFRYNDKSPWPEAPDGNGPSLVRIAPEPRLSPELPSSWRPSVQDNGNPGSSDATSFEGNGHEAILSYSLKTSPFKNTGSYGITQLKGSSDFVFIATIEANISSDDAIYAIEFSSDLQHWNEGIFLGKIDPNSPGNTLSWQSKTLVNDQNPQQFARVKITIR
;
A
#
# COMPACT_ATOMS: atom_id res chain seq x y z
N ASN A 1 8.44 -2.10 -19.86
CA ASN A 1 7.43 -3.18 -19.93
C ASN A 1 8.15 -4.47 -19.57
N ILE A 2 7.59 -5.26 -18.66
CA ILE A 2 8.16 -6.55 -18.23
C ILE A 2 7.18 -7.63 -18.68
N THR A 3 7.70 -8.70 -19.28
CA THR A 3 6.90 -9.85 -19.73
C THR A 3 7.58 -11.14 -19.27
N LEU A 4 6.82 -11.96 -18.56
CA LEU A 4 7.21 -13.29 -18.11
C LEU A 4 6.68 -14.32 -19.11
N LEU A 5 7.58 -15.14 -19.64
CA LEU A 5 7.25 -16.19 -20.60
C LEU A 5 7.53 -17.57 -19.99
N ASP A 6 6.69 -18.55 -20.33
CA ASP A 6 6.99 -19.96 -20.06
C ASP A 6 8.02 -20.53 -21.06
N ALA A 7 8.41 -21.79 -20.88
CA ALA A 7 9.39 -22.46 -21.76
C ALA A 7 8.93 -22.61 -23.22
N ASN A 8 7.63 -22.49 -23.49
CA ASN A 8 7.04 -22.57 -24.83
C ASN A 8 6.82 -21.18 -25.45
N GLY A 9 7.15 -20.09 -24.73
CA GLY A 9 6.94 -18.72 -25.18
C GLY A 9 5.53 -18.17 -24.92
N ASN A 10 4.70 -18.85 -24.12
CA ASN A 10 3.41 -18.31 -23.71
C ASN A 10 3.60 -17.25 -22.63
N ILE A 11 2.78 -16.20 -22.67
CA ILE A 11 2.79 -15.16 -21.65
C ILE A 11 2.20 -15.72 -20.35
N ILE A 12 3.03 -15.77 -19.31
CA ILE A 12 2.59 -15.98 -17.93
C ILE A 12 2.00 -14.68 -17.41
N GLU A 13 2.71 -13.56 -17.62
CA GLU A 13 2.26 -12.25 -17.18
C GLU A 13 2.97 -11.12 -17.93
N SER A 14 2.30 -9.98 -18.11
CA SER A 14 2.91 -8.78 -18.69
C SER A 14 2.41 -7.53 -17.99
N PHE A 15 3.31 -6.61 -17.65
CA PHE A 15 2.96 -5.38 -16.93
C PHE A 15 4.00 -4.28 -17.05
N ARG A 16 3.57 -3.05 -16.78
CA ARG A 16 4.46 -1.90 -16.64
C ARG A 16 4.95 -1.81 -15.20
N TYR A 17 6.26 -1.63 -15.04
CA TYR A 17 6.91 -1.42 -13.74
C TYR A 17 7.56 -0.04 -13.70
N ASN A 18 7.66 0.55 -12.51
CA ASN A 18 8.41 1.76 -12.20
C ASN A 18 9.18 1.55 -10.88
N ASP A 19 10.37 2.12 -10.76
CA ASP A 19 11.22 2.08 -9.55
C ASP A 19 10.94 3.24 -8.58
N LYS A 20 9.82 3.95 -8.82
CA LYS A 20 9.30 5.03 -7.97
C LYS A 20 7.88 4.76 -7.51
N SER A 21 7.55 5.34 -6.36
CA SER A 21 6.19 5.39 -5.84
C SER A 21 5.17 5.79 -6.91
N PRO A 22 4.03 5.08 -6.98
CA PRO A 22 3.47 4.17 -5.97
C PRO A 22 4.04 2.74 -5.94
N TRP A 23 5.01 2.40 -6.79
CA TRP A 23 5.66 1.08 -6.76
C TRP A 23 6.65 0.97 -5.59
N PRO A 24 6.88 -0.25 -5.06
CA PRO A 24 7.91 -0.45 -4.05
C PRO A 24 9.30 -0.03 -4.57
N GLU A 25 9.92 0.93 -3.88
CA GLU A 25 11.28 1.41 -4.21
C GLU A 25 12.38 0.60 -3.51
N ALA A 26 12.06 -0.14 -2.44
CA ALA A 26 13.05 -0.92 -1.70
C ALA A 26 13.75 -1.99 -2.58
N PRO A 27 13.07 -2.65 -3.54
CA PRO A 27 13.71 -3.56 -4.49
C PRO A 27 14.60 -2.91 -5.56
N ASP A 28 14.81 -1.59 -5.54
CA ASP A 28 15.71 -0.86 -6.43
C ASP A 28 17.16 -0.84 -5.90
N GLY A 29 17.70 -2.03 -5.59
CA GLY A 29 19.09 -2.17 -5.14
C GLY A 29 19.35 -1.94 -3.65
N ASN A 30 18.31 -1.79 -2.82
CA ASN A 30 18.46 -1.57 -1.37
C ASN A 30 18.43 -2.86 -0.53
N GLY A 31 18.53 -4.04 -1.15
CA GLY A 31 18.59 -5.34 -0.47
C GLY A 31 17.44 -6.28 -0.82
N PRO A 32 16.16 -5.90 -0.60
CA PRO A 32 15.01 -6.77 -0.89
C PRO A 32 14.81 -7.05 -2.38
N SER A 33 14.12 -8.14 -2.69
CA SER A 33 13.60 -8.44 -4.03
C SER A 33 12.14 -7.99 -4.18
N LEU A 34 11.67 -7.81 -5.41
CA LEU A 34 10.26 -7.50 -5.68
C LEU A 34 9.44 -8.80 -5.71
N VAL A 35 8.35 -8.86 -4.92
CA VAL A 35 7.48 -10.04 -4.77
C VAL A 35 6.09 -9.73 -5.30
N ARG A 36 5.53 -10.65 -6.10
CA ARG A 36 4.13 -10.64 -6.54
C ARG A 36 3.26 -11.35 -5.51
N ILE A 37 2.40 -10.61 -4.81
CA ILE A 37 1.64 -11.16 -3.65
C ILE A 37 0.37 -11.91 -4.00
N ALA A 38 -0.27 -11.57 -5.12
CA ALA A 38 -1.46 -12.26 -5.61
C ALA A 38 -1.52 -12.14 -7.13
N PRO A 39 -1.13 -13.19 -7.87
CA PRO A 39 -1.26 -13.23 -9.32
C PRO A 39 -2.72 -13.16 -9.78
N GLU A 40 -2.91 -12.84 -11.06
CA GLU A 40 -4.22 -12.91 -11.70
C GLU A 40 -4.87 -14.30 -11.53
N PRO A 41 -6.21 -14.38 -11.36
CA PRO A 41 -7.17 -13.29 -11.47
C PRO A 41 -7.40 -12.48 -10.18
N ARG A 42 -6.57 -12.67 -9.14
CA ARG A 42 -6.82 -12.04 -7.83
C ARG A 42 -6.48 -10.56 -7.83
N LEU A 43 -5.31 -10.17 -8.36
CA LEU A 43 -4.92 -8.77 -8.52
C LEU A 43 -4.20 -8.54 -9.85
N SER A 44 -4.52 -7.40 -10.47
CA SER A 44 -3.89 -6.95 -11.71
C SER A 44 -2.39 -6.70 -11.51
N PRO A 45 -1.52 -7.21 -12.39
CA PRO A 45 -0.09 -6.96 -12.31
C PRO A 45 0.28 -5.50 -12.54
N GLU A 46 -0.61 -4.72 -13.15
CA GLU A 46 -0.42 -3.28 -13.42
C GLU A 46 -0.58 -2.43 -12.16
N LEU A 47 -1.17 -2.98 -11.10
CA LEU A 47 -1.38 -2.27 -9.84
C LEU A 47 -0.12 -2.37 -8.97
N PRO A 48 0.48 -1.25 -8.54
CA PRO A 48 1.62 -1.26 -7.63
C PRO A 48 1.33 -1.99 -6.31
N SER A 49 0.08 -1.96 -5.83
CA SER A 49 -0.38 -2.67 -4.62
C SER A 49 -0.42 -4.20 -4.77
N SER A 50 -0.24 -4.73 -5.98
CA SER A 50 -0.04 -6.17 -6.24
C SER A 50 1.40 -6.62 -5.97
N TRP A 51 2.28 -5.69 -5.60
CA TRP A 51 3.71 -5.93 -5.42
C TRP A 51 4.16 -5.40 -4.07
N ARG A 52 5.15 -6.07 -3.49
CA ARG A 52 5.81 -5.64 -2.26
C ARG A 52 7.30 -5.97 -2.29
N PRO A 53 8.11 -5.40 -1.40
CA PRO A 53 9.44 -5.94 -1.14
C PRO A 53 9.34 -7.30 -0.42
N SER A 54 10.34 -8.16 -0.64
CA SER A 54 10.54 -9.34 0.21
C SER A 54 10.77 -8.94 1.66
N VAL A 55 10.40 -9.81 2.59
CA VAL A 55 10.57 -9.60 4.04
C VAL A 55 12.03 -9.49 4.43
N GLN A 56 12.91 -10.19 3.71
CA GLN A 56 14.35 -10.24 3.93
C GLN A 56 15.12 -9.68 2.73
N ASP A 57 16.32 -9.18 3.00
CA ASP A 57 17.28 -8.84 1.97
C ASP A 57 17.74 -10.08 1.20
N ASN A 58 18.08 -9.91 -0.08
CA ASN A 58 18.40 -10.97 -1.04
C ASN A 58 17.23 -11.90 -1.39
N GLY A 59 16.02 -11.58 -0.94
CA GLY A 59 14.80 -12.29 -1.32
C GLY A 59 14.68 -13.71 -0.76
N ASN A 60 13.73 -14.45 -1.33
CA ASN A 60 13.32 -15.78 -0.90
C ASN A 60 13.16 -16.74 -2.11
N PRO A 61 14.20 -16.92 -2.95
CA PRO A 61 14.08 -17.76 -4.15
C PRO A 61 13.71 -19.21 -3.80
N GLY A 62 12.68 -19.73 -4.48
CA GLY A 62 12.21 -21.11 -4.29
C GLY A 62 11.31 -21.33 -3.07
N SER A 63 11.02 -20.30 -2.28
CA SER A 63 10.10 -20.35 -1.14
C SER A 63 9.18 -19.14 -1.11
N SER A 64 8.28 -19.08 -0.12
CA SER A 64 7.44 -17.91 0.14
C SER A 64 7.76 -17.33 1.52
N ASP A 65 7.80 -16.01 1.61
CA ASP A 65 7.89 -15.22 2.84
C ASP A 65 6.51 -14.68 3.26
N ALA A 66 5.44 -15.10 2.58
CA ALA A 66 4.06 -14.78 2.90
C ALA A 66 3.58 -15.58 4.14
N THR A 67 2.73 -14.95 4.93
CA THR A 67 1.98 -15.55 6.03
C THR A 67 0.49 -15.50 5.73
N SER A 68 -0.23 -16.58 6.00
CA SER A 68 -1.68 -16.64 5.80
C SER A 68 -2.47 -16.11 6.99
N PHE A 69 -3.66 -15.58 6.74
CA PHE A 69 -4.59 -15.20 7.80
C PHE A 69 -5.39 -16.41 8.32
N GLU A 70 -5.16 -16.79 9.57
CA GLU A 70 -5.84 -17.93 10.24
C GLU A 70 -6.80 -17.48 11.37
N GLY A 71 -7.01 -16.16 11.51
CA GLY A 71 -7.71 -15.57 12.64
C GLY A 71 -9.22 -15.43 12.46
N ASN A 72 -9.91 -15.09 13.55
CA ASN A 72 -11.32 -14.70 13.53
C ASN A 72 -11.50 -13.35 14.23
N GLY A 73 -12.28 -12.45 13.61
CA GLY A 73 -12.63 -11.14 14.19
C GLY A 73 -11.66 -10.00 13.87
N HIS A 74 -12.02 -8.79 14.32
CA HIS A 74 -11.35 -7.54 13.94
C HIS A 74 -9.96 -7.35 14.56
N GLU A 75 -9.73 -7.83 15.79
CA GLU A 75 -8.39 -7.75 16.40
C GLU A 75 -7.37 -8.66 15.70
N ALA A 76 -7.82 -9.82 15.24
CA ALA A 76 -6.97 -10.75 14.51
C ALA A 76 -6.52 -10.16 13.17
N ILE A 77 -7.44 -9.54 12.40
CA ILE A 77 -7.09 -8.92 11.11
C ILE A 77 -6.15 -7.73 11.32
N LEU A 78 -6.35 -6.90 12.34
CA LEU A 78 -5.47 -5.77 12.62
C LEU A 78 -4.06 -6.22 13.01
N SER A 79 -3.93 -7.20 13.91
CA SER A 79 -2.63 -7.74 14.33
C SER A 79 -1.90 -8.49 13.23
N TYR A 80 -2.63 -9.18 12.35
CA TYR A 80 -2.07 -9.83 11.17
C TYR A 80 -1.54 -8.82 10.14
N SER A 81 -2.30 -7.75 9.89
CA SER A 81 -2.08 -6.86 8.75
C SER A 81 -1.22 -5.63 9.05
N LEU A 82 -1.06 -5.22 10.31
CA LEU A 82 -0.33 -3.99 10.66
C LEU A 82 0.80 -4.27 11.65
N LYS A 83 1.92 -3.56 11.51
CA LYS A 83 3.01 -3.59 12.51
C LYS A 83 2.68 -2.82 13.79
N THR A 84 1.84 -1.79 13.66
CA THR A 84 1.41 -0.92 14.76
C THR A 84 -0.02 -0.46 14.52
N SER A 85 -0.71 -0.04 15.58
CA SER A 85 -2.05 0.56 15.44
C SER A 85 -2.00 1.73 14.45
N PRO A 86 -2.98 1.83 13.54
CA PRO A 86 -2.98 2.86 12.52
C PRO A 86 -3.14 4.24 13.18
N PHE A 87 -2.50 5.25 12.59
CA PHE A 87 -2.60 6.65 13.05
C PHE A 87 -2.19 6.89 14.50
N LYS A 88 -1.40 5.98 15.09
CA LYS A 88 -0.88 6.13 16.46
C LYS A 88 0.07 7.33 16.60
N ASN A 89 0.85 7.61 15.56
CA ASN A 89 1.84 8.69 15.56
C ASN A 89 1.27 9.90 14.83
N THR A 90 1.54 11.11 15.33
CA THR A 90 1.10 12.37 14.72
C THR A 90 1.66 12.59 13.31
N GLY A 91 2.78 11.93 12.96
CA GLY A 91 3.34 11.95 11.60
C GLY A 91 2.65 11.00 10.62
N SER A 92 1.72 10.14 11.07
CA SER A 92 1.03 9.17 10.22
C SER A 92 -0.14 9.77 9.45
N TYR A 93 -0.52 11.02 9.68
CA TYR A 93 -1.58 11.70 8.94
C TYR A 93 -1.42 13.22 9.04
N GLY A 94 -1.95 13.95 8.07
CA GLY A 94 -1.90 15.41 8.10
C GLY A 94 -2.39 16.06 6.82
N ILE A 95 -2.81 17.32 6.95
CA ILE A 95 -3.12 18.17 5.79
C ILE A 95 -1.80 18.63 5.19
N THR A 96 -1.62 18.37 3.90
CA THR A 96 -0.40 18.65 3.14
C THR A 96 -0.72 19.49 1.93
N GLN A 97 0.07 20.53 1.69
CA GLN A 97 -0.04 21.32 0.46
C GLN A 97 0.50 20.52 -0.72
N LEU A 98 -0.23 20.45 -1.82
CA LEU A 98 0.24 19.85 -3.05
C LEU A 98 1.40 20.67 -3.62
N LYS A 99 2.49 19.97 -3.98
CA LYS A 99 3.71 20.62 -4.48
C LYS A 99 3.39 21.44 -5.75
N GLY A 100 3.66 22.74 -5.70
CA GLY A 100 3.41 23.64 -6.82
C GLY A 100 1.94 24.06 -6.99
N SER A 101 1.08 23.80 -6.01
CA SER A 101 -0.32 24.24 -5.98
C SER A 101 -0.64 25.01 -4.70
N SER A 102 -1.71 25.80 -4.71
CA SER A 102 -2.36 26.35 -3.50
C SER A 102 -3.29 25.34 -2.81
N ASP A 103 -3.49 24.18 -3.43
CA ASP A 103 -4.43 23.17 -2.95
C ASP A 103 -3.83 22.34 -1.82
N PHE A 104 -4.68 21.96 -0.87
CA PHE A 104 -4.33 21.08 0.23
C PHE A 104 -5.07 19.76 0.10
N VAL A 105 -4.43 18.69 0.55
CA VAL A 105 -4.98 17.34 0.59
C VAL A 105 -4.75 16.74 1.97
N PHE A 106 -5.59 15.79 2.36
CA PHE A 106 -5.37 15.03 3.57
C PHE A 106 -4.62 13.74 3.23
N ILE A 107 -3.45 13.54 3.83
CA ILE A 107 -2.63 12.36 3.66
C ILE A 107 -2.72 11.52 4.93
N ALA A 108 -2.79 10.22 4.76
CA ALA A 108 -2.75 9.26 5.85
C ALA A 108 -1.90 8.05 5.47
N THR A 109 -1.24 7.48 6.46
CA THR A 109 -0.16 6.52 6.30
C THR A 109 -0.29 5.41 7.35
N ILE A 110 -0.02 4.17 6.94
CA ILE A 110 0.03 3.00 7.81
C ILE A 110 1.37 2.28 7.66
N GLU A 111 1.72 1.46 8.65
CA GLU A 111 2.83 0.53 8.58
C GLU A 111 2.29 -0.89 8.43
N ALA A 112 2.29 -1.39 7.19
CA ALA A 112 1.78 -2.71 6.86
C ALA A 112 2.68 -3.81 7.42
N ASN A 113 2.12 -4.97 7.76
CA ASN A 113 2.90 -6.17 7.93
C ASN A 113 3.21 -6.75 6.54
N ILE A 114 4.44 -6.58 6.05
CA ILE A 114 4.80 -6.97 4.67
C ILE A 114 4.66 -8.46 4.37
N SER A 115 4.60 -9.35 5.35
CA SER A 115 4.32 -10.78 5.08
C SER A 115 2.83 -11.09 4.93
N SER A 116 1.94 -10.12 5.21
CA SER A 116 0.49 -10.35 5.26
C SER A 116 -0.16 -10.27 3.87
N ASP A 117 0.23 -11.18 2.99
CA ASP A 117 -0.17 -11.14 1.58
C ASP A 117 -1.68 -11.28 1.40
N ASP A 118 -2.43 -11.87 2.33
CA ASP A 118 -3.89 -11.96 2.23
C ASP A 118 -4.58 -10.61 2.49
N ALA A 119 -3.90 -9.64 3.11
CA ALA A 119 -4.46 -8.34 3.43
C ALA A 119 -4.53 -7.43 2.20
N ILE A 120 -5.67 -6.79 2.01
CA ILE A 120 -5.86 -5.66 1.11
C ILE A 120 -6.12 -4.42 1.95
N TYR A 121 -5.37 -3.36 1.67
CA TYR A 121 -5.47 -2.09 2.37
C TYR A 121 -6.12 -1.02 1.52
N ALA A 122 -6.97 -0.22 2.14
CA ALA A 122 -7.42 1.06 1.64
C ALA A 122 -7.52 2.04 2.80
N ILE A 123 -7.37 3.34 2.51
CA ILE A 123 -7.77 4.40 3.42
C ILE A 123 -8.94 5.13 2.81
N GLU A 124 -10.00 5.31 3.60
CA GLU A 124 -11.15 6.11 3.23
C GLU A 124 -11.12 7.43 3.99
N PHE A 125 -11.50 8.50 3.29
CA PHE A 125 -11.49 9.87 3.79
C PHE A 125 -12.89 10.47 3.82
N SER A 126 -13.13 11.33 4.80
CA SER A 126 -14.41 12.04 4.97
C SER A 126 -14.19 13.43 5.56
N SER A 127 -15.08 14.36 5.24
CA SER A 127 -15.15 15.68 5.88
C SER A 127 -16.33 15.85 6.84
N ASP A 128 -17.22 14.86 6.92
CA ASP A 128 -18.50 14.95 7.65
C ASP A 128 -18.84 13.68 8.45
N LEU A 129 -17.97 12.67 8.45
CA LEU A 129 -18.15 11.32 9.02
C LEU A 129 -19.29 10.50 8.40
N GLN A 130 -20.01 11.05 7.41
CA GLN A 130 -21.15 10.41 6.76
C GLN A 130 -20.77 9.86 5.39
N HIS A 131 -20.11 10.68 4.58
CA HIS A 131 -19.67 10.32 3.24
C HIS A 131 -18.18 9.95 3.25
N TRP A 132 -17.88 8.73 2.82
CA TRP A 132 -16.53 8.18 2.81
C TRP A 132 -16.09 7.89 1.38
N ASN A 133 -14.90 8.37 1.02
CA ASN A 133 -14.31 8.15 -0.30
C ASN A 133 -12.98 7.42 -0.13
N GLU A 134 -12.81 6.31 -0.86
CA GLU A 134 -11.50 5.64 -0.94
C GLU A 134 -10.46 6.59 -1.55
N GLY A 135 -9.33 6.70 -0.87
CA GLY A 135 -8.20 7.55 -1.24
C GLY A 135 -7.42 7.05 -2.44
N ILE A 136 -6.54 7.92 -2.95
CA ILE A 136 -5.58 7.59 -4.00
C ILE A 136 -4.36 6.95 -3.35
N PHE A 137 -4.02 5.72 -3.73
CA PHE A 137 -2.81 5.05 -3.25
C PHE A 137 -1.56 5.75 -3.79
N LEU A 138 -0.65 6.12 -2.89
CA LEU A 138 0.60 6.80 -3.22
C LEU A 138 1.83 5.92 -3.03
N GLY A 139 1.70 4.71 -2.48
CA GLY A 139 2.85 3.91 -2.06
C GLY A 139 3.59 4.58 -0.90
N LYS A 140 4.92 4.56 -0.94
CA LYS A 140 5.78 5.16 0.10
C LYS A 140 6.19 6.57 -0.33
N ILE A 141 5.70 7.60 0.35
CA ILE A 141 5.97 9.00 -0.03
C ILE A 141 7.16 9.64 0.70
N ASP A 142 7.53 9.14 1.87
CA ASP A 142 8.71 9.59 2.61
C ASP A 142 9.84 8.58 2.42
N PRO A 143 10.94 8.92 1.72
CA PRO A 143 12.07 8.03 1.49
C PRO A 143 12.70 7.50 2.78
N ASN A 144 12.66 8.27 3.87
CA ASN A 144 13.26 7.91 5.15
C ASN A 144 12.36 7.01 6.01
N SER A 145 11.08 6.88 5.66
CA SER A 145 10.16 5.98 6.36
C SER A 145 10.51 4.51 6.09
N PRO A 146 10.11 3.59 6.99
CA PRO A 146 10.25 2.16 6.78
C PRO A 146 9.70 1.68 5.41
N GLY A 147 10.27 0.60 4.85
CA GLY A 147 9.88 0.07 3.54
C GLY A 147 8.45 -0.49 3.48
N ASN A 148 7.84 -0.73 4.64
CA ASN A 148 6.46 -1.19 4.81
C ASN A 148 5.45 -0.06 5.01
N THR A 149 5.88 1.20 4.87
CA THR A 149 5.03 2.36 4.98
C THR A 149 4.22 2.56 3.71
N LEU A 150 2.89 2.61 3.83
CA LEU A 150 1.95 2.81 2.74
C LEU A 150 1.11 4.06 3.00
N SER A 151 0.97 4.92 1.99
CA SER A 151 0.28 6.21 2.09
C SER A 151 -0.84 6.35 1.07
N TRP A 152 -1.90 7.06 1.49
CA TRP A 152 -3.03 7.45 0.65
C TRP A 152 -3.31 8.94 0.79
N GLN A 153 -3.90 9.49 -0.27
CA GLN A 153 -4.33 10.87 -0.35
C GLN A 153 -5.86 10.98 -0.51
N SER A 154 -6.46 11.99 0.11
CA SER A 154 -7.85 12.37 -0.17
C SER A 154 -8.03 12.77 -1.64
N LYS A 155 -9.19 12.38 -2.22
CA LYS A 155 -9.62 12.85 -3.55
C LYS A 155 -10.17 14.28 -3.47
N THR A 156 -10.88 14.58 -2.40
CA THR A 156 -11.40 15.92 -2.12
C THR A 156 -10.29 16.79 -1.55
N LEU A 157 -10.17 18.00 -2.09
CA LEU A 157 -9.26 19.02 -1.57
C LEU A 157 -9.76 19.54 -0.22
N VAL A 158 -8.81 19.89 0.64
CA VAL A 158 -9.06 20.51 1.95
C VAL A 158 -9.04 22.03 1.79
N ASN A 159 -10.05 22.70 2.31
CA ASN A 159 -10.23 24.14 2.28
C ASN A 159 -11.12 24.59 3.45
N ASP A 160 -11.36 25.90 3.54
CA ASP A 160 -12.12 26.50 4.64
C ASP A 160 -13.60 26.04 4.71
N GLN A 161 -14.15 25.47 3.65
CA GLN A 161 -15.52 24.93 3.62
C GLN A 161 -15.60 23.50 4.18
N ASN A 162 -14.47 22.78 4.26
CA ASN A 162 -14.40 21.43 4.81
C ASN A 162 -13.20 21.28 5.78
N PRO A 163 -13.13 22.11 6.84
CA PRO A 163 -11.94 22.17 7.69
C PRO A 163 -11.72 20.91 8.53
N GLN A 164 -12.78 20.13 8.76
CA GLN A 164 -12.70 18.84 9.46
C GLN A 164 -12.36 17.74 8.47
N GLN A 165 -11.37 16.92 8.82
CA GLN A 165 -10.91 15.81 7.99
C GLN A 165 -10.78 14.56 8.85
N PHE A 166 -11.29 13.46 8.34
CA PHE A 166 -11.29 12.15 8.99
C PHE A 166 -10.72 11.10 8.03
N ALA A 167 -10.01 10.14 8.59
CA ALA A 167 -9.49 8.99 7.86
C ALA A 167 -9.83 7.71 8.63
N ARG A 168 -10.14 6.64 7.91
CA ARG A 168 -10.23 5.29 8.47
C ARG A 168 -9.51 4.30 7.58
N VAL A 169 -8.88 3.32 8.19
CA VAL A 169 -8.26 2.20 7.47
C VAL A 169 -9.32 1.14 7.24
N LYS A 170 -9.40 0.66 6.02
CA LYS A 170 -10.20 -0.49 5.61
C LYS A 170 -9.24 -1.62 5.27
N ILE A 171 -9.42 -2.76 5.94
CA ILE A 171 -8.63 -3.96 5.71
C ILE A 171 -9.59 -5.10 5.40
N THR A 172 -9.33 -5.80 4.30
CA THR A 172 -10.08 -6.99 3.90
C THR A 172 -9.12 -8.13 3.64
N ILE A 173 -9.54 -9.35 3.92
CA ILE A 173 -8.81 -10.59 3.59
C ILE A 173 -9.34 -11.15 2.28
N ARG A 174 -8.45 -11.73 1.46
CA ARG A 174 -8.76 -12.36 0.16
C ARG A 174 -9.27 -13.80 0.28
#